data_AF-A0A172UFC5-F1
#
_entry.id   AF-A0A172UFC5-F1
#
_cell.length_a   1.000
_cell.length_b   1.000
_cell.length_c   1.000
_cell.angle_alpha   90.00
_cell.angle_beta   90.00
_cell.angle_gamma   90.00
#
_symmetry.space_group_name_H-M   'P 1'
#
loop_
_entity.id
_entity.type
_entity.pdbx_description
1 polymer ?
#
loop_
_entity_poly.entity_id
_entity_poly.type
_entity_poly.pdbx_seq_one_letter_code
_entity_poly.pdbx_strand_id
1 'polypeptide(L)'
;MAIQHLSIIDYAKCPLPVPPLEEQTEIVRRVESLFSQADAVEKQYLAAKQRLDRLSQALLAKAFRGELVPQDPNDEPAAELLKRIQAERTTLTPTRRQRNQSA
;
A
#
# COMPACT_ATOMS: atom_id res chain seq x y z
N MET A 1 17.71 -35.19 1.35
CA MET A 1 16.47 -34.51 0.94
C MET A 1 16.13 -34.97 -0.47
N ALA A 2 15.12 -35.82 -0.61
CA ALA A 2 14.68 -36.35 -1.90
C ALA A 2 13.50 -35.50 -2.39
N ILE A 3 13.64 -34.89 -3.57
CA ILE A 3 12.55 -34.18 -4.24
C ILE A 3 11.52 -35.24 -4.64
N GLN A 4 10.25 -35.05 -4.26
CA GLN A 4 9.21 -36.09 -4.23
C GLN A 4 8.86 -36.71 -5.61
N HIS A 5 9.36 -36.15 -6.71
CA HIS A 5 9.08 -36.60 -8.09
C HIS A 5 10.29 -36.54 -9.03
N LEU A 6 11.52 -36.43 -8.51
CA LEU A 6 12.71 -36.36 -9.34
C LEU A 6 13.72 -37.39 -8.86
N SER A 7 13.83 -38.50 -9.58
CA SER A 7 14.80 -39.55 -9.27
C SER A 7 16.18 -39.18 -9.80
N ILE A 8 17.24 -39.67 -9.18
CA ILE A 8 18.63 -39.43 -9.62
C ILE A 8 18.85 -39.90 -11.07
N ILE A 9 18.08 -40.91 -11.50
CA ILE A 9 18.10 -41.47 -12.86
C ILE A 9 17.58 -40.45 -13.89
N ASP A 10 16.68 -39.54 -13.50
CA ASP A 10 16.11 -38.52 -14.38
C ASP A 10 17.13 -37.39 -14.68
N TYR A 11 18.00 -37.06 -13.72
CA TYR A 11 19.10 -36.10 -13.93
C TYR A 11 20.15 -36.61 -14.91
N ALA A 12 20.51 -37.90 -14.83
CA ALA A 12 21.52 -38.50 -15.70
C ALA A 12 21.12 -38.52 -17.18
N LYS A 13 19.82 -38.42 -17.48
CA LYS A 13 19.27 -38.42 -18.85
C LYS A 13 19.08 -37.02 -19.44
N CYS A 14 19.37 -35.96 -18.70
CA CYS A 14 19.24 -34.60 -19.20
C CYS A 14 20.56 -34.17 -19.89
N PRO A 15 20.62 -34.09 -21.23
CA PRO A 15 21.81 -33.59 -21.90
C PRO A 15 21.94 -32.09 -21.64
N LEU A 16 22.89 -31.71 -20.78
CA LEU A 16 23.21 -30.30 -20.54
C LEU A 16 24.39 -29.91 -21.44
N PRO A 17 24.24 -28.92 -22.34
CA PRO A 17 25.38 -28.35 -23.04
C PRO A 17 26.21 -27.56 -22.02
N VAL A 18 27.42 -28.04 -21.73
CA VAL A 18 28.34 -27.38 -20.80
C VAL A 18 29.31 -26.50 -21.60
N PRO A 19 29.25 -25.16 -21.46
CA PRO A 19 30.16 -24.27 -22.16
C PRO A 19 31.58 -24.29 -21.52
N PRO A 20 32.60 -23.69 -22.15
CA PRO A 20 33.93 -23.54 -21.54
C PRO A 20 33.88 -22.83 -20.17
N LEU A 21 34.87 -23.10 -19.30
CA LEU A 21 34.90 -22.56 -17.93
C LEU A 21 34.86 -21.03 -17.85
N GLU A 22 35.48 -20.36 -18.82
CA GLU A 22 35.46 -18.90 -18.93
C GLU A 22 34.04 -18.38 -19.17
N GLU A 23 33.31 -19.01 -20.10
CA GLU A 23 31.91 -18.67 -20.37
C GLU A 23 31.00 -18.99 -19.18
N GLN A 24 31.24 -20.10 -18.47
CA GLN A 24 30.49 -20.41 -17.25
C GLN A 24 30.66 -19.30 -16.20
N THR A 25 31.89 -18.81 -16.03
CA THR A 25 32.20 -17.74 -15.08
C THR A 25 31.51 -16.43 -15.48
N GLU A 26 31.54 -16.08 -16.76
CA GLU A 26 30.82 -14.89 -17.25
C GLU A 26 29.30 -15.02 -17.14
N ILE A 27 28.74 -16.20 -17.37
CA ILE A 27 27.30 -16.46 -17.17
C ILE A 27 26.94 -16.24 -15.71
N VAL A 28 27.68 -16.84 -14.77
CA VAL A 28 27.45 -16.68 -13.33
C VAL A 28 27.54 -15.21 -12.93
N ARG A 29 28.59 -14.50 -13.36
CA ARG A 29 28.78 -13.09 -13.06
C ARG A 29 27.59 -12.23 -13.52
N ARG A 30 27.06 -12.48 -14.72
CA ARG A 30 25.90 -11.75 -15.24
C ARG A 30 24.63 -12.08 -14.47
N VAL A 31 24.41 -13.35 -14.14
CA VAL A 31 23.26 -13.79 -13.35
C VAL A 31 23.29 -13.16 -11.96
N GLU A 32 24.43 -13.21 -11.26
CA GLU A 32 24.61 -12.57 -9.96
C GLU A 32 24.38 -11.06 -10.03
N SER A 33 24.87 -10.40 -11.09
CA SER A 33 24.60 -8.97 -11.30
C SER A 33 23.11 -8.68 -11.44
N LEU A 34 22.38 -9.48 -12.21
CA LEU A 34 20.93 -9.32 -12.37
C LEU A 34 20.17 -9.56 -11.06
N PHE A 35 20.54 -10.58 -10.29
CA PHE A 35 19.96 -10.83 -8.97
C PHE A 35 20.23 -9.67 -8.01
N SER A 36 21.45 -9.13 -7.98
CA SER A 36 21.77 -7.98 -7.13
C SER A 36 20.94 -6.74 -7.45
N GLN A 37 20.61 -6.54 -8.74
CA GLN A 37 19.72 -5.45 -9.15
C GLN A 37 18.28 -5.70 -8.71
N ALA A 38 17.79 -6.93 -8.84
CA ALA A 38 16.45 -7.31 -8.38
C ALA A 38 16.32 -7.06 -6.86
N ASP A 39 17.29 -7.52 -6.07
CA ASP A 39 17.33 -7.32 -4.61
C ASP A 39 17.32 -5.82 -4.24
N ALA A 40 18.08 -5.01 -4.98
CA ALA A 40 18.12 -3.57 -4.76
C ALA A 40 16.75 -2.91 -5.03
N VAL A 41 16.07 -3.29 -6.12
CA VAL A 41 14.73 -2.79 -6.45
C VAL A 41 13.72 -3.21 -5.40
N GLU A 42 13.75 -4.47 -4.95
CA GLU A 42 12.86 -4.96 -3.90
C GLU A 42 13.04 -4.17 -2.60
N LYS A 43 14.29 -3.95 -2.18
CA LYS A 43 14.60 -3.17 -0.98
C LYS A 43 14.12 -1.73 -1.09
N GLN A 44 14.30 -1.09 -2.25
CA GLN A 44 13.81 0.27 -2.49
C GLN A 44 12.28 0.33 -2.44
N TYR A 45 11.59 -0.65 -3.03
CA TYR A 45 10.14 -0.76 -2.99
C TYR A 45 9.62 -0.88 -1.55
N LEU A 46 10.19 -1.78 -0.75
CA LEU A 46 9.78 -1.98 0.65
C LEU A 46 9.99 -0.71 1.50
N ALA A 47 11.12 -0.03 1.30
CA ALA A 47 11.39 1.23 1.99
C ALA A 47 10.41 2.35 1.56
N ALA A 48 10.09 2.45 0.27
CA ALA A 48 9.12 3.42 -0.23
C ALA A 48 7.71 3.15 0.32
N LYS A 49 7.29 1.88 0.37
CA LYS A 49 6.01 1.45 0.95
C LYS A 49 5.90 1.87 2.41
N GLN A 50 6.91 1.60 3.23
CA GLN A 50 6.93 2.03 4.64
C GLN A 50 6.86 3.55 4.81
N ARG A 51 7.50 4.32 3.92
CA ARG A 51 7.42 5.79 3.94
C ARG A 51 6.01 6.28 3.60
N LEU A 52 5.36 5.64 2.63
CA LEU A 52 4.00 5.99 2.21
C LEU A 52 2.99 5.73 3.34
N ASP A 53 3.12 4.61 4.06
CA ASP A 53 2.24 4.30 5.20
C ASP A 53 2.36 5.36 6.29
N ARG A 54 3.59 5.76 6.63
CA ARG A 54 3.85 6.83 7.61
C ARG A 54 3.33 8.20 7.14
N LEU A 55 3.55 8.55 5.89
CA LEU A 55 3.06 9.79 5.30
C LEU A 55 1.53 9.85 5.34
N SER A 56 0.86 8.74 5.00
CA SER A 56 -0.59 8.65 5.03
C SER A 56 -1.14 8.87 6.44
N GLN A 57 -0.52 8.26 7.46
CA GLN A 57 -0.89 8.48 8.86
C GLN A 57 -0.66 9.93 9.29
N ALA A 58 0.48 10.52 8.94
CA ALA A 58 0.79 11.91 9.26
C ALA A 58 -0.18 12.90 8.58
N LEU A 59 -0.52 12.65 7.32
CA LEU A 59 -1.48 13.44 6.55
C LEU A 59 -2.87 13.38 7.17
N LEU A 60 -3.36 12.18 7.52
CA LEU A 60 -4.64 12.01 8.21
C LEU A 60 -4.64 12.73 9.57
N ALA A 61 -3.57 12.62 10.35
CA ALA A 61 -3.46 13.31 11.62
C ALA A 61 -3.53 14.84 11.45
N LYS A 62 -2.86 15.40 10.43
CA LYS A 62 -2.95 16.83 10.09
C LYS A 62 -4.35 17.22 9.59
N ALA A 63 -5.01 16.36 8.80
CA ALA A 63 -6.37 16.57 8.33
C ALA A 63 -7.36 16.69 9.50
N PHE A 64 -7.31 15.76 10.44
CA PHE A 64 -8.19 15.76 11.61
C PHE A 64 -7.96 16.94 12.55
N ARG A 65 -6.76 17.52 12.57
CA ARG A 65 -6.46 18.75 13.32
C ARG A 65 -6.81 20.04 12.58
N GLY A 66 -7.25 19.95 11.31
CA GLY A 66 -7.50 21.12 10.47
C GLY A 66 -6.23 21.81 9.96
N GLU A 67 -5.04 21.24 10.18
CA GLU A 67 -3.75 21.87 9.83
C GLU A 67 -3.41 21.79 8.34
N LEU A 68 -4.27 21.21 7.50
CA LEU A 68 -4.02 21.11 6.05
C LEU A 68 -4.30 22.41 5.30
N VAL A 69 -5.03 23.34 5.91
CA VAL A 69 -5.41 24.63 5.35
C VAL A 69 -5.18 25.71 6.41
N PRO A 70 -4.73 26.92 6.04
CA PRO A 70 -4.64 28.04 6.99
C PRO A 70 -5.97 28.25 7.70
N GLN A 71 -5.93 28.36 9.02
CA GLN A 71 -7.11 28.61 9.85
C GLN A 71 -7.37 30.12 9.94
N ASP A 72 -8.63 30.55 9.79
CA ASP A 72 -9.00 31.95 10.03
C ASP A 72 -9.17 32.15 11.55
N PRO A 73 -8.47 33.11 12.18
CA PRO A 73 -8.68 33.41 13.60
C PRO A 73 -10.11 33.82 13.96
N ASN A 74 -10.91 34.24 12.97
CA ASN A 74 -12.31 34.60 13.13
C ASN A 74 -13.27 33.42 12.94
N ASP A 75 -12.78 32.22 12.61
CA ASP A 75 -13.64 31.04 12.48
C ASP A 75 -14.34 30.74 13.81
N GLU A 76 -15.66 30.58 13.76
CA GLU A 76 -16.44 30.21 14.93
C GLU A 76 -16.08 28.78 15.40
N PRO A 77 -16.00 28.50 16.72
CA PRO A 77 -15.74 27.16 17.20
C PRO A 77 -16.81 26.18 16.72
N ALA A 78 -16.41 24.98 16.31
CA ALA A 78 -17.34 23.94 15.82
C ALA A 78 -18.50 23.63 16.80
N ALA A 79 -18.26 23.80 18.11
CA ALA A 79 -19.30 23.65 19.13
C ALA A 79 -20.42 24.69 19.03
N GLU A 80 -20.11 25.93 18.64
CA GLU A 80 -21.10 26.99 18.46
C GLU A 80 -21.93 26.77 17.20
N LEU A 81 -21.27 26.42 16.09
CA LEU A 81 -21.94 26.02 14.84
C LEU A 81 -22.91 24.84 15.08
N LEU A 82 -22.48 23.82 15.84
CA LEU A 82 -23.35 22.67 16.19
C LEU A 82 -24.56 23.07 17.02
N LYS A 83 -24.40 23.95 18.00
CA LYS A 83 -25.53 24.49 18.79
C LYS A 83 -26.51 25.22 17.89
N ARG A 84 -26.02 26.04 16.95
CA ARG A 84 -26.86 26.77 15.98
C ARG A 84 -27.62 25.81 15.06
N ILE A 85 -26.94 24.81 14.49
CA ILE A 85 -27.56 23.77 13.64
C ILE A 85 -28.64 23.00 14.42
N GLN A 86 -28.39 22.65 15.68
CA GLN A 86 -29.36 21.96 16.53
C GLN A 86 -30.60 22.82 16.81
N ALA A 87 -30.40 24.10 17.15
CA ALA A 87 -31.49 25.04 17.37
C ALA A 87 -32.33 25.27 16.10
N GLU A 88 -31.67 25.40 14.95
CA GLU A 88 -32.34 25.57 13.66
C GLU A 88 -33.12 24.30 13.27
N ARG A 89 -32.57 23.11 13.54
CA ARG A 89 -33.27 21.83 13.31
C ARG A 89 -34.43 21.56 14.25
N THR A 90 -34.43 22.03 15.49
CA THR A 90 -35.61 21.90 16.37
C THR A 90 -36.73 22.85 15.97
N THR A 91 -36.41 24.00 15.37
CA THR A 91 -37.42 24.92 14.82
C THR A 91 -38.03 24.43 13.50
N LEU A 92 -37.29 23.64 12.73
CA LEU A 92 -37.76 22.99 11.50
C LEU A 92 -38.37 21.63 11.86
N THR A 93 -39.69 21.57 12.04
CA THR A 93 -40.43 20.32 12.27
C THR A 93 -40.05 19.25 11.24
N PRO A 94 -39.70 18.02 11.65
CA PRO A 94 -39.27 16.99 10.71
C PRO A 94 -40.45 16.56 9.86
N THR A 95 -40.44 16.93 8.57
CA THR A 95 -41.31 16.31 7.57
C THR A 95 -40.86 14.86 7.41
N ARG A 96 -41.44 13.97 8.21
CA ARG A 96 -41.24 12.52 8.15
C ARG A 96 -41.83 12.03 6.82
N ARG A 97 -41.02 11.99 5.76
CA ARG A 97 -41.39 11.24 4.55
C ARG A 97 -41.40 9.75 4.90
N GLN A 98 -42.58 9.22 5.20
CA GLN A 98 -42.84 7.79 5.25
C GLN A 98 -42.51 7.22 3.87
N ARG A 99 -41.38 6.52 3.77
CA ARG A 99 -41.02 5.74 2.59
C ARG A 99 -41.86 4.48 2.65
N ASN A 100 -42.99 4.48 1.94
CA ASN A 100 -43.81 3.28 1.75
C ASN A 100 -42.95 2.23 1.04
N GLN A 101 -42.66 1.13 1.74
CA GLN A 101 -42.25 -0.11 1.11
C GLN A 101 -43.53 -0.87 0.75
N SER A 102 -43.89 -0.80 -0.53
CA SER A 102 -44.92 -1.65 -1.13
C SER A 102 -44.35 -3.04 -1.37
N ALA A 103 -45.22 -4.04 -1.18
CA ALA A 103 -45.01 -5.49 -1.27
C ALA A 103 -44.35 -5.98 -2.57
#